data_AF-A0A3N5Z0A3-F1
#
_entry.id   AF-A0A3N5Z0A3-F1
#
_cell.length_a   1.000
_cell.length_b   1.000
_cell.length_c   1.000
_cell.angle_alpha   90.00
_cell.angle_beta   90.00
_cell.angle_gamma   90.00
#
_symmetry.space_group_name_H-M   'P 1'
#
loop_
_entity.id
_entity.type
_entity.pdbx_description
1 polymer ?
#
loop_
_entity_poly.entity_id
_entity_poly.type
_entity_poly.pdbx_seq_one_letter_code
_entity_poly.pdbx_strand_id
1 'polypeptide(L)'
;NDKAPGTPPEIPPNGVVGAVSDASGARVGGGIIYFVPAADVAALPATTVEVGSANDEPLEDLVAASGASYAQAAVGADGAYRLETLPQGSYFVTFVPAAGDAAHLPGGNACRKAKSSGELVGTRLDLEVSAATPADATFVGSGKCAGCHADQVNSEKVTMHRLGIWSPYEAGPMQDFSVRQAELFQALTQKFEANGGAGTTIYFFGYDQTRGFDKYRTSETDPGAGVSLTVRVFKDAADQKYKMELKNVKNPGVGDAVHTVDAVYGGGVKKQRYMTKLTAPDGGFYYALLPLQFQHDGNEGAAYGRTSKVWRDYHAAKWYDDAAGTFKAYTVKDSFEKNCLSCHANGAVVTGSDATNWTASLVRDATWGDWDYGDQGTPAEVNQGCENCHGPGSAHVAAGGGAGRFIVTPALLTPEREAMLCGQCHSRPKGAFNTDSPLNAAGEMMIAGTSRNTFLTEYATSQLDGAASDYYADEHKHSKSHHQQYSDYIRSSMYKNGSELMTCTGCHDPHGRPNHRQLHADPTNNAALCGSC
;
A
#
# COMPACT_ATOMS: atom_id res chain seq x y z
N ASN A 1 -0.55 40.89 13.35
CA ASN A 1 0.17 42.03 12.74
C ASN A 1 0.17 41.85 11.24
N ASP A 2 -0.93 42.25 10.63
CA ASP A 2 -1.14 42.22 9.19
C ASP A 2 -0.23 43.28 8.54
N LYS A 3 0.90 42.84 7.98
CA LYS A 3 1.58 43.62 6.95
C LYS A 3 0.82 43.39 5.65
N ALA A 4 0.34 44.47 5.06
CA ALA A 4 -0.16 44.50 3.69
C ALA A 4 0.78 43.73 2.75
N PRO A 5 0.26 43.00 1.74
CA PRO A 5 1.13 42.35 0.76
C PRO A 5 1.98 43.45 0.11
N GLY A 6 3.29 43.35 0.28
CA GLY A 6 4.23 44.21 -0.43
C GLY A 6 3.95 44.14 -1.93
N THR A 7 4.23 45.23 -2.64
CA THR A 7 4.11 45.29 -4.10
C THR A 7 4.74 44.03 -4.71
N PRO A 8 4.03 43.29 -5.60
CA PRO A 8 4.57 42.11 -6.24
C PRO A 8 5.95 42.44 -6.86
N PRO A 9 6.97 41.59 -6.67
CA PRO A 9 8.28 41.84 -7.24
C PRO A 9 8.17 42.05 -8.74
N GLU A 10 8.87 43.06 -9.26
CA GLU A 10 8.89 43.36 -10.69
C GLU A 10 9.43 42.15 -11.45
N ILE A 11 8.62 41.68 -12.42
CA ILE A 11 8.93 40.49 -13.20
C ILE A 11 10.10 40.82 -14.14
N PRO A 12 11.26 40.15 -13.98
CA PRO A 12 12.39 40.36 -14.88
C PRO A 12 12.00 39.92 -16.32
N PRO A 13 12.38 40.68 -17.36
CA PRO A 13 11.95 40.39 -18.74
C PRO A 13 12.32 38.99 -19.26
N ASN A 14 13.44 38.43 -18.77
CA ASN A 14 13.97 37.14 -19.20
C ASN A 14 13.91 36.07 -18.08
N GLY A 15 13.24 36.37 -16.97
CA GLY A 15 13.29 35.56 -15.77
C GLY A 15 11.92 35.20 -15.24
N VAL A 16 11.91 34.69 -14.00
CA VAL A 16 10.71 34.17 -13.34
C VAL A 16 10.69 34.68 -11.91
N VAL A 17 9.52 35.11 -11.44
CA VAL A 17 9.29 35.41 -10.02
C VAL A 17 8.15 34.56 -9.49
N GLY A 18 8.08 34.42 -8.19
CA GLY A 18 6.98 33.71 -7.56
C GLY A 18 7.05 33.79 -6.06
N ALA A 19 6.10 33.13 -5.41
CA ALA A 19 6.12 32.91 -3.99
C ALA A 19 5.79 31.45 -3.66
N VAL A 20 6.41 30.93 -2.61
CA VAL A 20 6.16 29.60 -2.07
C VAL A 20 5.22 29.71 -0.88
N SER A 21 4.20 28.86 -0.86
CA SER A 21 3.33 28.67 0.30
C SER A 21 3.08 27.19 0.56
N ASP A 22 2.83 26.83 1.81
CA ASP A 22 2.35 25.49 2.14
C ASP A 22 0.86 25.34 1.78
N ALA A 23 0.32 24.13 1.94
CA ALA A 23 -1.10 23.84 1.72
C ALA A 23 -2.06 24.62 2.65
N SER A 24 -1.52 25.38 3.62
CA SER A 24 -2.29 26.30 4.47
C SER A 24 -2.40 27.71 3.92
N GLY A 25 -1.65 27.99 2.86
CA GLY A 25 -1.44 29.33 2.33
C GLY A 25 -0.40 30.14 3.12
N ALA A 26 0.25 29.56 4.13
CA ALA A 26 1.33 30.22 4.86
C ALA A 26 2.56 30.32 3.97
N ARG A 27 3.26 31.46 4.00
CA ARG A 27 4.49 31.65 3.24
C ARG A 27 5.61 30.77 3.79
N VAL A 28 6.27 30.05 2.90
CA VAL A 28 7.41 29.19 3.23
C VAL A 28 8.68 29.92 2.86
N GLY A 29 9.44 30.34 3.88
CA GLY A 29 10.68 31.08 3.70
C GLY A 29 11.91 30.17 3.74
N GLY A 30 12.93 30.49 2.93
CA GLY A 30 14.12 29.66 2.80
C GLY A 30 13.94 28.49 1.83
N GLY A 31 15.04 27.81 1.51
CA GLY A 31 15.08 26.77 0.48
C GLY A 31 15.38 27.32 -0.91
N ILE A 32 15.26 26.46 -1.92
CA ILE A 32 15.67 26.76 -3.29
C ILE A 32 14.64 26.22 -4.28
N ILE A 33 14.29 27.02 -5.28
CA ILE A 33 13.56 26.58 -6.47
C ILE A 33 14.55 26.16 -7.53
N TYR A 34 14.42 24.92 -8.00
CA TYR A 34 15.21 24.37 -9.09
C TYR A 34 14.36 24.26 -10.36
N PHE A 35 14.93 24.71 -11.47
CA PHE A 35 14.41 24.49 -12.82
C PHE A 35 15.22 23.35 -13.44
N VAL A 36 14.78 22.11 -13.21
CA VAL A 36 15.47 20.89 -13.66
C VAL A 36 15.21 20.70 -15.15
N PRO A 37 16.23 20.68 -16.03
CA PRO A 37 16.04 20.49 -17.46
C PRO A 37 15.33 19.17 -17.75
N ALA A 38 14.25 19.21 -18.53
CA ALA A 38 13.48 18.02 -18.88
C ALA A 38 14.30 17.03 -19.74
N ALA A 39 15.30 17.53 -20.47
CA ALA A 39 16.25 16.71 -21.21
C ALA A 39 17.13 15.84 -20.28
N ASP A 40 17.50 16.35 -19.10
CA ASP A 40 18.33 15.62 -18.14
C ASP A 40 17.50 14.48 -17.50
N VAL A 41 16.23 14.75 -17.18
CA VAL A 41 15.27 13.74 -16.72
C VAL A 41 15.09 12.65 -17.77
N ALA A 42 14.91 13.03 -19.05
CA ALA A 42 14.77 12.08 -20.16
C ALA A 42 16.05 11.28 -20.44
N ALA A 43 17.22 11.81 -20.08
CA ALA A 43 18.52 11.17 -20.25
C ALA A 43 18.90 10.23 -19.09
N LEU A 44 18.12 10.22 -17.99
CA LEU A 44 18.37 9.30 -16.88
C LEU A 44 18.32 7.84 -17.38
N PRO A 45 19.31 7.00 -16.98
CA PRO A 45 19.29 5.60 -17.36
C PRO A 45 18.14 4.84 -16.69
N ALA A 46 17.92 3.60 -17.12
CA ALA A 46 16.95 2.69 -16.50
C ALA A 46 17.14 2.61 -14.99
N THR A 47 16.05 2.66 -14.23
CA THR A 47 16.08 2.74 -12.76
C THR A 47 16.85 1.58 -12.13
N THR A 48 17.84 1.92 -11.32
CA THR A 48 18.59 0.96 -10.53
C THR A 48 17.96 0.87 -9.14
N VAL A 49 17.59 -0.33 -8.71
CA VAL A 49 17.02 -0.53 -7.37
C VAL A 49 18.14 -0.87 -6.40
N GLU A 50 18.75 0.17 -5.83
CA GLU A 50 19.85 0.08 -4.87
C GLU A 50 19.82 1.24 -3.87
N VAL A 51 20.46 1.07 -2.71
CA VAL A 51 20.64 2.15 -1.73
C VAL A 51 21.61 3.18 -2.30
N GLY A 52 21.25 4.46 -2.20
CA GLY A 52 22.07 5.57 -2.70
C GLY A 52 22.20 5.60 -4.21
N SER A 53 21.20 5.08 -4.94
CA SER A 53 21.17 5.23 -6.39
C SER A 53 21.10 6.71 -6.78
N ALA A 54 21.55 7.00 -7.99
CA ALA A 54 21.60 8.37 -8.52
C ALA A 54 20.62 8.57 -9.69
N ASN A 55 19.70 7.63 -9.90
CA ASN A 55 18.78 7.64 -11.02
C ASN A 55 17.41 7.01 -10.74
N ASP A 56 17.04 6.86 -9.47
CA ASP A 56 15.77 6.26 -9.04
C ASP A 56 14.81 7.27 -8.42
N GLU A 57 15.27 8.47 -8.07
CA GLU A 57 14.48 9.63 -7.64
C GLU A 57 14.68 10.78 -8.65
N PRO A 58 13.88 10.87 -9.74
CA PRO A 58 14.24 11.62 -10.95
C PRO A 58 14.53 13.11 -10.74
N LEU A 59 13.85 13.77 -9.80
CA LEU A 59 14.10 15.19 -9.52
C LEU A 59 15.11 15.35 -8.40
N GLU A 60 14.95 14.61 -7.29
CA GLU A 60 15.82 14.75 -6.11
C GLU A 60 17.26 14.32 -6.40
N ASP A 61 17.49 13.24 -7.16
CA ASP A 61 18.83 12.78 -7.54
C ASP A 61 19.52 13.78 -8.47
N LEU A 62 18.79 14.31 -9.47
CA LEU A 62 19.33 15.30 -10.39
C LEU A 62 19.66 16.61 -9.68
N VAL A 63 18.82 17.05 -8.74
CA VAL A 63 19.11 18.23 -7.93
C VAL A 63 20.33 17.99 -7.03
N ALA A 64 20.43 16.82 -6.40
CA ALA A 64 21.58 16.47 -5.57
C ALA A 64 22.90 16.42 -6.38
N ALA A 65 22.86 15.84 -7.58
CA ALA A 65 24.05 15.67 -8.43
C ALA A 65 24.45 16.95 -9.18
N SER A 66 23.46 17.70 -9.68
CA SER A 66 23.66 18.74 -10.71
C SER A 66 23.03 20.09 -10.36
N GLY A 67 22.33 20.21 -9.22
CA GLY A 67 21.56 21.41 -8.86
C GLY A 67 22.36 22.72 -8.89
N ALA A 68 23.66 22.68 -8.55
CA ALA A 68 24.52 23.86 -8.62
C ALA A 68 24.73 24.40 -10.04
N SER A 69 24.54 23.57 -11.07
CA SER A 69 24.65 23.95 -12.49
C SER A 69 23.31 24.35 -13.11
N TYR A 70 22.19 24.01 -12.46
CA TYR A 70 20.85 24.36 -12.92
C TYR A 70 20.49 25.81 -12.63
N ALA A 71 19.55 26.33 -13.42
CA ALA A 71 18.89 27.58 -13.08
C ALA A 71 18.12 27.37 -11.77
N GLN A 72 18.40 28.22 -10.78
CA GLN A 72 17.86 28.11 -9.44
C GLN A 72 17.65 29.49 -8.80
N ALA A 73 16.69 29.60 -7.89
CA ALA A 73 16.41 30.81 -7.14
C ALA A 73 16.25 30.49 -5.65
N ALA A 74 16.97 31.22 -4.80
CA ALA A 74 16.77 31.15 -3.36
C ALA A 74 15.42 31.76 -2.99
N VAL A 75 14.73 31.13 -2.03
CA VAL A 75 13.46 31.63 -1.51
C VAL A 75 13.75 32.52 -0.29
N GLY A 76 13.29 33.77 -0.33
CA GLY A 76 13.43 34.74 0.75
C GLY A 76 12.61 34.37 1.99
N ALA A 77 12.83 35.05 3.10
CA ALA A 77 12.11 34.78 4.36
C ALA A 77 10.60 35.09 4.28
N ASP A 78 10.17 35.89 3.31
CA ASP A 78 8.77 36.18 3.00
C ASP A 78 8.14 35.18 2.01
N GLY A 79 8.90 34.15 1.62
CA GLY A 79 8.54 33.13 0.66
C GLY A 79 8.64 33.56 -0.80
N ALA A 80 9.09 34.78 -1.10
CA ALA A 80 9.27 35.23 -2.48
C ALA A 80 10.58 34.71 -3.07
N TYR A 81 10.59 34.41 -4.36
CA TYR A 81 11.82 34.08 -5.10
C TYR A 81 11.89 34.84 -6.42
N ARG A 82 13.12 35.01 -6.93
CA ARG A 82 13.40 35.68 -8.20
C ARG A 82 14.56 34.99 -8.91
N LEU A 83 14.32 34.59 -10.16
CA LEU A 83 15.33 34.16 -11.12
C LEU A 83 15.44 35.23 -12.20
N GLU A 84 16.62 35.81 -12.41
CA GLU A 84 16.82 36.91 -13.36
C GLU A 84 16.73 36.46 -14.83
N THR A 85 17.26 35.27 -15.12
CA THR A 85 17.31 34.71 -16.47
C THR A 85 17.05 33.22 -16.42
N LEU A 86 16.07 32.74 -17.17
CA LEU A 86 15.86 31.32 -17.44
C LEU A 86 16.29 31.02 -18.89
N PRO A 87 17.27 30.14 -19.12
CA PRO A 87 17.67 29.75 -20.47
C PRO A 87 16.51 29.12 -21.27
N GLN A 88 16.66 29.07 -22.59
CA GLN A 88 15.69 28.39 -23.44
C GLN A 88 15.71 26.88 -23.18
N GLY A 89 14.53 26.30 -22.95
CA GLY A 89 14.40 24.86 -22.68
C GLY A 89 13.03 24.51 -22.13
N SER A 90 12.87 23.27 -21.67
CA SER A 90 11.72 22.83 -20.88
C SER A 90 12.20 22.34 -19.53
N TYR A 91 11.43 22.63 -18.48
CA TYR A 91 11.86 22.46 -17.09
C TYR A 91 10.76 21.85 -16.24
N PHE A 92 11.13 20.90 -15.40
CA PHE A 92 10.36 20.56 -14.20
C PHE A 92 10.76 21.55 -13.10
N VAL A 93 9.78 22.17 -12.43
CA VAL A 93 10.05 23.16 -11.38
C VAL A 93 9.75 22.54 -10.03
N THR A 94 10.78 22.42 -9.19
CA THR A 94 10.67 21.77 -7.87
C THR A 94 11.27 22.65 -6.77
N PHE A 95 10.62 22.69 -5.62
CA PHE A 95 11.13 23.29 -4.40
C PHE A 95 11.91 22.25 -3.59
N VAL A 96 13.06 22.67 -3.07
CA VAL A 96 13.80 21.91 -2.06
C VAL A 96 13.87 22.76 -0.77
N PRO A 97 13.36 22.25 0.36
CA PRO A 97 13.40 22.94 1.64
C PRO A 97 14.82 23.31 2.07
N ALA A 98 14.95 24.34 2.91
CA ALA A 98 16.24 24.70 3.49
C ALA A 98 16.79 23.55 4.35
N ALA A 99 18.12 23.45 4.46
CA ALA A 99 18.73 22.53 5.42
C ALA A 99 18.23 22.85 6.84
N GLY A 100 17.62 21.86 7.50
CA GLY A 100 17.01 22.00 8.82
C GLY A 100 15.52 22.38 8.82
N ASP A 101 14.91 22.63 7.66
CA ASP A 101 13.45 22.71 7.55
C ASP A 101 12.85 21.31 7.61
N ALA A 102 12.33 20.95 8.78
CA ALA A 102 11.61 19.69 9.01
C ALA A 102 10.09 19.84 8.84
N ALA A 103 9.59 21.03 8.50
CA ALA A 103 8.17 21.32 8.40
C ALA A 103 7.61 21.17 6.97
N HIS A 104 8.47 21.13 5.96
CA HIS A 104 8.08 21.03 4.55
C HIS A 104 8.82 19.92 3.81
N LEU A 105 8.21 19.43 2.74
CA LEU A 105 8.76 18.36 1.89
C LEU A 105 9.12 18.91 0.50
N PRO A 106 10.09 18.31 -0.20
CA PRO A 106 10.42 18.71 -1.56
C PRO A 106 9.27 18.42 -2.54
N GLY A 107 9.21 19.20 -3.61
CA GLY A 107 8.23 19.03 -4.69
C GLY A 107 7.51 20.32 -5.04
N GLY A 108 6.19 20.24 -5.08
CA GLY A 108 5.26 21.33 -5.34
C GLY A 108 4.37 21.11 -6.56
N ASN A 109 3.32 21.92 -6.69
CA ASN A 109 2.30 21.78 -7.74
C ASN A 109 2.83 21.89 -9.19
N ALA A 110 4.06 22.33 -9.41
CA ALA A 110 4.68 22.48 -10.74
C ALA A 110 5.72 21.38 -11.10
N CYS A 111 5.96 20.40 -10.22
CA CYS A 111 7.07 19.45 -10.41
C CYS A 111 6.77 18.25 -11.34
N ARG A 112 5.51 18.07 -11.76
CA ARG A 112 5.06 16.87 -12.51
C ARG A 112 5.07 17.02 -14.02
N LYS A 113 4.83 18.23 -14.52
CA LYS A 113 4.76 18.52 -15.95
C LYS A 113 5.84 19.50 -16.33
N ALA A 114 6.62 19.16 -17.35
CA ALA A 114 7.63 20.05 -17.88
C ALA A 114 6.95 21.29 -18.50
N LYS A 115 7.45 22.47 -18.15
CA LYS A 115 7.02 23.75 -18.71
C LYS A 115 8.12 24.33 -19.56
N SER A 116 7.80 24.80 -20.75
CA SER A 116 8.77 25.48 -21.60
C SER A 116 9.17 26.83 -21.00
N SER A 117 10.37 27.31 -21.31
CA SER A 117 10.81 28.66 -20.95
C SER A 117 9.87 29.73 -21.50
N GLY A 118 9.20 29.48 -22.63
CA GLY A 118 8.21 30.39 -23.20
C GLY A 118 6.91 30.50 -22.37
N GLU A 119 6.59 29.49 -21.55
CA GLU A 119 5.48 29.53 -20.59
C GLU A 119 5.86 30.16 -19.25
N LEU A 120 7.16 30.20 -18.93
CA LEU A 120 7.68 30.59 -17.62
C LEU A 120 8.23 32.03 -17.61
N VAL A 121 9.02 32.39 -18.61
CA VAL A 121 9.72 33.68 -18.68
C VAL A 121 8.72 34.83 -18.76
N GLY A 122 8.95 35.88 -17.96
CA GLY A 122 8.06 37.04 -17.91
C GLY A 122 6.74 36.75 -17.21
N THR A 123 6.61 35.60 -16.53
CA THR A 123 5.43 35.23 -15.75
C THR A 123 5.72 35.15 -14.26
N ARG A 124 4.63 35.07 -13.47
CA ARG A 124 4.68 34.74 -12.05
C ARG A 124 4.28 33.28 -11.86
N LEU A 125 5.16 32.49 -11.25
CA LEU A 125 4.91 31.09 -10.90
C LEU A 125 4.85 30.96 -9.38
N ASP A 126 3.66 31.02 -8.80
CA ASP A 126 3.51 30.70 -7.38
C ASP A 126 3.49 29.18 -7.18
N LEU A 127 4.17 28.71 -6.15
CA LEU A 127 4.30 27.29 -5.82
C LEU A 127 3.60 26.98 -4.51
N GLU A 128 2.83 25.90 -4.52
CA GLU A 128 2.26 25.31 -3.32
C GLU A 128 3.06 24.04 -2.99
N VAL A 129 3.46 23.85 -1.73
CA VAL A 129 4.28 22.72 -1.27
C VAL A 129 3.64 21.97 -0.11
N SER A 130 3.97 20.69 0.05
CA SER A 130 3.46 19.88 1.15
C SER A 130 4.12 20.25 2.47
N ALA A 131 3.34 20.30 3.54
CA ALA A 131 3.89 20.17 4.88
C ALA A 131 4.43 18.75 5.11
N ALA A 132 5.33 18.62 6.07
CA ALA A 132 5.76 17.35 6.64
C ALA A 132 4.96 17.07 7.92
N THR A 133 4.85 15.79 8.26
CA THR A 133 4.34 15.38 9.56
C THR A 133 5.39 15.63 10.65
N PRO A 134 5.06 16.31 11.76
CA PRO A 134 5.96 16.46 12.89
C PRO A 134 6.40 15.10 13.46
N ALA A 135 7.65 15.01 13.91
CA ALA A 135 8.23 13.75 14.40
C ALA A 135 7.55 13.18 15.66
N ASP A 136 6.85 14.02 16.43
CA ASP A 136 6.08 13.65 17.62
C ASP A 136 4.57 13.44 17.32
N ALA A 137 4.14 13.59 16.07
CA ALA A 137 2.77 13.33 15.69
C ALA A 137 2.45 11.82 15.74
N THR A 138 1.21 11.50 16.07
CA THR A 138 0.72 10.15 16.27
C THR A 138 -0.51 9.91 15.41
N PHE A 139 -0.75 8.64 15.09
CA PHE A 139 -1.96 8.24 14.39
C PHE A 139 -3.19 8.52 15.26
N VAL A 140 -4.22 9.11 14.67
CA VAL A 140 -5.48 9.46 15.36
C VAL A 140 -6.67 8.67 14.85
N GLY A 141 -6.52 7.98 13.73
CA GLY A 141 -7.53 7.15 13.11
C GLY A 141 -8.47 7.91 12.18
N SER A 142 -8.95 7.22 11.16
CA SER A 142 -9.73 7.81 10.08
C SER A 142 -11.10 8.33 10.54
N GLY A 143 -11.60 7.86 11.68
CA GLY A 143 -12.78 8.43 12.34
C GLY A 143 -12.62 9.92 12.71
N LYS A 144 -11.41 10.37 13.06
CA LYS A 144 -11.13 11.80 13.28
C LYS A 144 -11.17 12.59 11.97
N CYS A 145 -10.66 12.00 10.89
CA CYS A 145 -10.67 12.61 9.56
C CYS A 145 -12.12 12.76 9.05
N ALA A 146 -12.97 11.77 9.31
CA ALA A 146 -14.38 11.76 8.88
C ALA A 146 -15.19 12.98 9.38
N GLY A 147 -14.79 13.59 10.49
CA GLY A 147 -15.43 14.80 11.00
C GLY A 147 -15.33 16.01 10.08
N CYS A 148 -14.26 16.12 9.28
CA CYS A 148 -14.02 17.23 8.35
C CYS A 148 -14.00 16.80 6.87
N HIS A 149 -13.65 15.54 6.59
CA HIS A 149 -13.43 14.99 5.24
C HIS A 149 -14.46 13.91 4.87
N ALA A 150 -15.74 14.20 5.08
CA ALA A 150 -16.82 13.23 4.88
C ALA A 150 -16.89 12.68 3.45
N ASP A 151 -16.60 13.50 2.43
CA ASP A 151 -16.67 13.07 1.03
C ASP A 151 -15.59 12.03 0.69
N GLN A 152 -14.34 12.28 1.13
CA GLN A 152 -13.22 11.36 0.95
C GLN A 152 -13.47 10.05 1.72
N VAL A 153 -13.98 10.13 2.95
CA VAL A 153 -14.31 8.93 3.71
C VAL A 153 -15.41 8.11 3.04
N ASN A 154 -16.43 8.78 2.48
CA ASN A 154 -17.53 8.10 1.80
C ASN A 154 -17.10 7.39 0.51
N SER A 155 -16.06 7.87 -0.19
CA SER A 155 -15.50 7.18 -1.35
C SER A 155 -14.53 6.06 -0.96
N GLU A 156 -13.74 6.25 0.10
CA GLU A 156 -12.71 5.29 0.50
C GLU A 156 -13.31 4.01 1.12
N LYS A 157 -14.39 4.11 1.90
CA LYS A 157 -15.00 2.99 2.64
C LYS A 157 -15.50 1.83 1.77
N VAL A 158 -15.65 2.03 0.46
CA VAL A 158 -16.05 1.00 -0.51
C VAL A 158 -14.86 0.39 -1.29
N THR A 159 -13.64 0.84 -1.00
CA THR A 159 -12.42 0.44 -1.71
C THR A 159 -11.77 -0.78 -1.05
N MET A 160 -10.94 -1.50 -1.79
CA MET A 160 -10.20 -2.63 -1.20
C MET A 160 -9.12 -2.21 -0.21
N HIS A 161 -8.78 -0.91 -0.14
CA HIS A 161 -7.97 -0.36 0.95
C HIS A 161 -8.71 -0.32 2.29
N ARG A 162 -10.05 -0.41 2.30
CA ARG A 162 -10.88 -0.52 3.52
C ARG A 162 -11.53 -1.88 3.73
N LEU A 163 -11.62 -2.66 2.65
CA LEU A 163 -12.31 -3.96 2.64
C LEU A 163 -11.36 -5.14 2.44
N GLY A 164 -10.04 -4.90 2.51
CA GLY A 164 -9.01 -5.93 2.31
C GLY A 164 -9.03 -7.03 3.36
N ILE A 165 -9.37 -6.67 4.59
CA ILE A 165 -9.47 -7.50 5.78
C ILE A 165 -10.84 -7.18 6.38
N TRP A 166 -11.70 -8.17 6.57
CA TRP A 166 -13.06 -7.98 7.07
C TRP A 166 -13.49 -9.18 7.94
N SER A 167 -14.29 -8.91 8.97
CA SER A 167 -14.91 -9.94 9.80
C SER A 167 -16.23 -10.34 9.16
N PRO A 168 -16.56 -11.64 9.05
CA PRO A 168 -17.85 -12.06 8.55
C PRO A 168 -18.99 -11.85 9.56
N TYR A 169 -18.70 -11.35 10.76
CA TYR A 169 -19.66 -11.19 11.85
C TYR A 169 -19.87 -9.74 12.27
N GLU A 170 -18.89 -8.88 12.03
CA GLU A 170 -18.83 -7.51 12.53
C GLU A 170 -18.27 -6.59 11.45
N ALA A 171 -18.77 -5.35 11.42
CA ALA A 171 -18.26 -4.32 10.55
C ALA A 171 -18.55 -2.94 11.14
N GLY A 172 -17.57 -2.06 11.06
CA GLY A 172 -17.64 -0.68 11.49
C GLY A 172 -18.03 0.27 10.36
N PRO A 173 -18.26 1.56 10.68
CA PRO A 173 -18.67 2.57 9.68
C PRO A 173 -17.69 2.80 8.53
N MET A 174 -16.42 2.41 8.71
CA MET A 174 -15.37 2.52 7.69
C MET A 174 -15.38 1.39 6.65
N GLN A 175 -16.24 0.38 6.82
CA GLN A 175 -16.40 -0.73 5.87
C GLN A 175 -17.80 -0.72 5.24
N ASP A 176 -17.88 -0.32 3.97
CA ASP A 176 -19.12 -0.37 3.18
C ASP A 176 -19.01 -1.41 2.08
N PHE A 177 -19.64 -2.56 2.29
CA PHE A 177 -19.60 -3.69 1.36
C PHE A 177 -20.58 -3.55 0.18
N SER A 178 -21.46 -2.54 0.17
CA SER A 178 -22.64 -2.49 -0.72
C SER A 178 -22.29 -2.65 -2.21
N VAL A 179 -21.17 -2.08 -2.66
CA VAL A 179 -20.76 -2.14 -4.08
C VAL A 179 -19.88 -3.35 -4.43
N ARG A 180 -19.44 -4.14 -3.44
CA ARG A 180 -18.55 -5.30 -3.62
C ARG A 180 -19.10 -6.59 -3.01
N GLN A 181 -20.36 -6.59 -2.57
CA GLN A 181 -20.94 -7.71 -1.84
C GLN A 181 -20.85 -9.03 -2.62
N ALA A 182 -21.15 -9.00 -3.93
CA ALA A 182 -21.07 -10.19 -4.77
C ALA A 182 -19.65 -10.78 -4.83
N GLU A 183 -18.63 -9.93 -4.88
CA GLU A 183 -17.22 -10.35 -4.90
C GLU A 183 -16.82 -10.89 -3.52
N LEU A 184 -17.02 -10.10 -2.47
CA LEU A 184 -16.51 -10.43 -1.12
C LEU A 184 -17.21 -11.64 -0.50
N PHE A 185 -18.51 -11.82 -0.73
CA PHE A 185 -19.29 -12.90 -0.10
C PHE A 185 -19.46 -14.14 -1.00
N GLN A 186 -18.83 -14.17 -2.18
CA GLN A 186 -19.01 -15.27 -3.13
C GLN A 186 -18.69 -16.63 -2.52
N ALA A 187 -17.53 -16.79 -1.88
CA ALA A 187 -17.15 -18.08 -1.32
C ALA A 187 -18.04 -18.46 -0.14
N LEU A 188 -18.36 -17.52 0.75
CA LEU A 188 -19.23 -17.78 1.89
C LEU A 188 -20.61 -18.29 1.44
N THR A 189 -21.24 -17.61 0.49
CA THR A 189 -22.57 -17.97 -0.01
C THR A 189 -22.56 -19.22 -0.89
N GLN A 190 -21.59 -19.37 -1.79
CA GLN A 190 -21.59 -20.45 -2.79
C GLN A 190 -20.90 -21.72 -2.30
N LYS A 191 -20.05 -21.65 -1.28
CA LYS A 191 -19.23 -22.78 -0.83
C LYS A 191 -19.45 -23.14 0.64
N PHE A 192 -19.46 -22.16 1.55
CA PHE A 192 -19.69 -22.44 2.97
C PHE A 192 -21.17 -22.75 3.26
N GLU A 193 -22.08 -22.03 2.62
CA GLU A 193 -23.54 -22.23 2.79
C GLU A 193 -24.13 -23.27 1.82
N ALA A 194 -23.29 -23.88 0.98
CA ALA A 194 -23.68 -24.89 0.01
C ALA A 194 -24.30 -26.14 0.66
N ASN A 195 -24.99 -26.95 -0.15
CA ASN A 195 -25.49 -28.27 0.22
C ASN A 195 -26.41 -28.25 1.46
N GLY A 196 -27.30 -27.25 1.55
CA GLY A 196 -28.20 -27.09 2.69
C GLY A 196 -27.48 -26.80 4.01
N GLY A 197 -26.32 -26.13 3.96
CA GLY A 197 -25.49 -25.83 5.13
C GLY A 197 -24.44 -26.88 5.48
N ALA A 198 -24.41 -28.03 4.80
CA ALA A 198 -23.35 -29.02 5.00
C ALA A 198 -21.97 -28.52 4.51
N GLY A 199 -21.98 -27.52 3.62
CA GLY A 199 -20.79 -26.89 3.07
C GLY A 199 -20.13 -27.68 1.96
N THR A 200 -18.89 -27.33 1.62
CA THR A 200 -18.10 -27.92 0.53
C THR A 200 -16.86 -28.60 1.07
N THR A 201 -16.55 -29.81 0.60
CA THR A 201 -15.32 -30.53 0.98
C THR A 201 -14.28 -30.39 -0.13
N ILE A 202 -13.08 -29.96 0.25
CA ILE A 202 -11.92 -29.81 -0.64
C ILE A 202 -10.89 -30.89 -0.28
N TYR A 203 -10.49 -31.67 -1.27
CA TYR A 203 -9.51 -32.75 -1.15
C TYR A 203 -8.10 -32.24 -1.45
N PHE A 204 -7.15 -32.51 -0.57
CA PHE A 204 -5.73 -32.19 -0.75
C PHE A 204 -4.96 -33.46 -1.07
N PHE A 205 -4.32 -33.49 -2.24
CA PHE A 205 -3.68 -34.69 -2.77
C PHE A 205 -2.44 -34.35 -3.60
N GLY A 206 -1.66 -35.38 -3.93
CA GLY A 206 -0.47 -35.25 -4.78
C GLY A 206 0.52 -34.24 -4.20
N TYR A 207 0.95 -34.46 -2.95
CA TYR A 207 1.97 -33.64 -2.28
C TYR A 207 3.26 -33.59 -3.09
N ASP A 208 3.90 -32.43 -3.08
CA ASP A 208 5.18 -32.21 -3.74
C ASP A 208 5.97 -31.14 -3.00
N GLN A 209 7.02 -31.59 -2.33
CA GLN A 209 7.91 -30.75 -1.55
C GLN A 209 8.64 -29.67 -2.38
N THR A 210 8.79 -29.87 -3.69
CA THR A 210 9.56 -28.96 -4.57
C THR A 210 8.80 -27.70 -4.98
N ARG A 211 7.48 -27.65 -4.76
CA ARG A 211 6.64 -26.47 -5.08
C ARG A 211 6.85 -25.33 -4.09
N GLY A 212 6.24 -24.17 -4.35
CA GLY A 212 6.21 -23.03 -3.43
C GLY A 212 5.32 -23.28 -2.21
N PHE A 213 4.50 -22.29 -1.86
CA PHE A 213 3.57 -22.41 -0.72
C PHE A 213 2.47 -23.46 -0.90
N ASP A 214 2.21 -23.86 -2.14
CA ASP A 214 1.06 -24.67 -2.55
C ASP A 214 1.49 -26.10 -2.94
N LYS A 215 1.97 -26.81 -1.92
CA LYS A 215 2.52 -28.17 -1.98
C LYS A 215 1.50 -29.21 -2.46
N TYR A 216 0.21 -28.97 -2.29
CA TYR A 216 -0.87 -29.89 -2.66
C TYR A 216 -1.63 -29.44 -3.92
N ARG A 217 -2.23 -30.42 -4.60
CA ARG A 217 -3.34 -30.21 -5.53
C ARG A 217 -4.64 -30.21 -4.73
N THR A 218 -5.64 -29.52 -5.26
CA THR A 218 -6.97 -29.33 -4.65
C THR A 218 -8.06 -29.78 -5.62
N SER A 219 -9.15 -30.32 -5.10
CA SER A 219 -10.34 -30.73 -5.87
C SER A 219 -11.57 -30.70 -4.98
N GLU A 220 -12.75 -30.35 -5.52
CA GLU A 220 -14.04 -30.52 -4.84
C GLU A 220 -14.64 -31.92 -5.04
N THR A 221 -14.10 -32.69 -5.99
CA THR A 221 -14.47 -34.10 -6.22
C THR A 221 -13.39 -35.01 -5.67
N ASP A 222 -13.78 -36.10 -5.02
CA ASP A 222 -12.86 -37.09 -4.48
C ASP A 222 -11.94 -37.65 -5.59
N PRO A 223 -10.62 -37.42 -5.51
CA PRO A 223 -9.68 -37.94 -6.50
C PRO A 223 -9.35 -39.43 -6.27
N GLY A 224 -9.87 -40.05 -5.21
CA GLY A 224 -9.62 -41.44 -4.84
C GLY A 224 -8.33 -41.61 -4.05
N ALA A 225 -7.46 -42.53 -4.48
CA ALA A 225 -6.23 -42.84 -3.75
C ALA A 225 -5.26 -41.65 -3.69
N GLY A 226 -4.55 -41.50 -2.56
CA GLY A 226 -3.50 -40.49 -2.38
C GLY A 226 -3.96 -39.14 -1.82
N VAL A 227 -5.21 -39.04 -1.35
CA VAL A 227 -5.67 -37.92 -0.52
C VAL A 227 -4.92 -37.94 0.82
N SER A 228 -4.36 -36.78 1.18
CA SER A 228 -3.61 -36.62 2.42
C SER A 228 -4.49 -36.09 3.55
N LEU A 229 -5.24 -35.05 3.24
CA LEU A 229 -6.25 -34.46 4.14
C LEU A 229 -7.42 -33.91 3.32
N THR A 230 -8.53 -33.62 4.01
CA THR A 230 -9.61 -32.79 3.47
C THR A 230 -9.77 -31.53 4.31
N VAL A 231 -10.29 -30.49 3.67
CA VAL A 231 -10.76 -29.28 4.34
C VAL A 231 -12.22 -29.07 3.94
N ARG A 232 -13.13 -29.17 4.90
CA ARG A 232 -14.55 -28.88 4.68
C ARG A 232 -14.86 -27.48 5.18
N VAL A 233 -15.31 -26.62 4.27
CA VAL A 233 -15.76 -25.25 4.57
C VAL A 233 -17.27 -25.26 4.76
N PHE A 234 -17.78 -24.73 5.87
CA PHE A 234 -19.22 -24.76 6.16
C PHE A 234 -19.65 -23.63 7.10
N LYS A 235 -20.95 -23.32 7.12
CA LYS A 235 -21.56 -22.51 8.17
C LYS A 235 -22.21 -23.44 9.20
N ASP A 236 -21.74 -23.37 10.44
CA ASP A 236 -22.22 -24.23 11.51
C ASP A 236 -23.62 -23.81 11.97
N ALA A 237 -24.56 -24.75 12.01
CA ALA A 237 -25.95 -24.44 12.35
C ALA A 237 -26.15 -24.07 13.82
N ALA A 238 -25.27 -24.51 14.72
CA ALA A 238 -25.41 -24.32 16.16
C ALA A 238 -25.02 -22.90 16.60
N ASP A 239 -23.96 -22.34 16.04
CA ASP A 239 -23.45 -21.00 16.39
C ASP A 239 -23.47 -20.00 15.24
N GLN A 240 -23.93 -20.42 14.05
CA GLN A 240 -24.00 -19.60 12.82
C GLN A 240 -22.64 -19.09 12.33
N LYS A 241 -21.53 -19.66 12.83
CA LYS A 241 -20.17 -19.26 12.43
C LYS A 241 -19.69 -20.03 11.20
N TYR A 242 -18.90 -19.37 10.37
CA TYR A 242 -18.18 -20.00 9.28
C TYR A 242 -16.98 -20.77 9.85
N LYS A 243 -16.79 -22.02 9.42
CA LYS A 243 -15.76 -22.92 9.94
C LYS A 243 -15.05 -23.70 8.84
N MET A 244 -13.82 -24.11 9.13
CA MET A 244 -13.05 -25.07 8.35
C MET A 244 -12.74 -26.29 9.21
N GLU A 245 -13.24 -27.45 8.79
CA GLU A 245 -12.91 -28.75 9.37
C GLU A 245 -11.76 -29.37 8.57
N LEU A 246 -10.62 -29.54 9.23
CA LEU A 246 -9.43 -30.21 8.72
C LEU A 246 -9.48 -31.68 9.17
N LYS A 247 -9.51 -32.60 8.20
CA LYS A 247 -9.60 -34.05 8.44
C LYS A 247 -8.43 -34.80 7.86
N ASN A 248 -7.79 -35.64 8.66
CA ASN A 248 -6.69 -36.49 8.25
C ASN A 248 -7.23 -37.71 7.49
N VAL A 249 -6.86 -37.85 6.22
CA VAL A 249 -7.29 -39.00 5.41
C VAL A 249 -6.24 -40.11 5.40
N LYS A 250 -4.95 -39.74 5.48
CA LYS A 250 -3.85 -40.72 5.55
C LYS A 250 -3.85 -41.49 6.87
N ASN A 251 -4.21 -40.84 7.97
CA ASN A 251 -4.32 -41.44 9.29
C ASN A 251 -5.64 -41.02 9.97
N PRO A 252 -6.76 -41.66 9.63
CA PRO A 252 -8.09 -41.27 10.09
C PRO A 252 -8.23 -41.23 11.61
N GLY A 253 -8.90 -40.20 12.13
CA GLY A 253 -9.18 -40.03 13.56
C GLY A 253 -8.02 -39.45 14.38
N VAL A 254 -6.90 -39.09 13.76
CA VAL A 254 -5.73 -38.50 14.43
C VAL A 254 -5.54 -37.04 14.02
N GLY A 255 -5.77 -36.14 14.98
CA GLY A 255 -5.42 -34.72 14.86
C GLY A 255 -6.42 -33.87 14.07
N ASP A 256 -7.60 -34.39 13.75
CA ASP A 256 -8.68 -33.61 13.12
C ASP A 256 -8.99 -32.36 13.96
N ALA A 257 -9.27 -31.25 13.28
CA ALA A 257 -9.53 -29.97 13.94
C ALA A 257 -10.63 -29.19 13.21
N VAL A 258 -11.39 -28.39 13.97
CA VAL A 258 -12.36 -27.45 13.42
C VAL A 258 -11.96 -26.06 13.86
N HIS A 259 -11.76 -25.17 12.90
CA HIS A 259 -11.37 -23.79 13.13
C HIS A 259 -12.47 -22.84 12.67
N THR A 260 -12.75 -21.82 13.47
CA THR A 260 -13.61 -20.70 13.05
C THR A 260 -12.87 -19.85 12.03
N VAL A 261 -13.59 -19.39 11.00
CA VAL A 261 -13.13 -18.28 10.15
C VAL A 261 -13.48 -17.00 10.89
N ASP A 262 -12.50 -16.46 11.59
CA ASP A 262 -12.63 -15.25 12.42
C ASP A 262 -12.42 -13.97 11.59
N ALA A 263 -11.66 -14.05 10.50
CA ALA A 263 -11.46 -12.95 9.58
C ALA A 263 -11.17 -13.44 8.15
N VAL A 264 -11.46 -12.59 7.18
CA VAL A 264 -11.28 -12.85 5.75
C VAL A 264 -10.27 -11.86 5.18
N TYR A 265 -9.35 -12.35 4.34
CA TYR A 265 -8.33 -11.56 3.66
C TYR A 265 -8.51 -11.61 2.14
N GLY A 266 -8.85 -10.46 1.56
CA GLY A 266 -9.06 -10.23 0.15
C GLY A 266 -10.52 -10.40 -0.26
N GLY A 267 -10.72 -10.83 -1.50
CA GLY A 267 -12.03 -11.05 -2.11
C GLY A 267 -12.26 -10.12 -3.31
N GLY A 268 -12.30 -8.81 -3.10
CA GLY A 268 -12.54 -7.85 -4.20
C GLY A 268 -11.39 -7.69 -5.22
N VAL A 269 -10.30 -8.47 -5.10
CA VAL A 269 -9.21 -8.53 -6.10
C VAL A 269 -8.86 -9.99 -6.43
N LYS A 270 -9.87 -10.76 -6.83
CA LYS A 270 -9.78 -12.14 -7.37
C LYS A 270 -9.37 -13.26 -6.41
N LYS A 271 -8.76 -12.96 -5.26
CA LYS A 271 -8.31 -13.98 -4.30
C LYS A 271 -8.81 -13.67 -2.90
N GLN A 272 -9.22 -14.72 -2.19
CA GLN A 272 -9.67 -14.65 -0.81
C GLN A 272 -9.00 -15.74 0.02
N ARG A 273 -8.52 -15.37 1.21
CA ARG A 273 -7.96 -16.26 2.23
C ARG A 273 -8.72 -16.06 3.54
N TYR A 274 -8.51 -16.97 4.48
CA TYR A 274 -9.28 -17.03 5.71
C TYR A 274 -8.35 -17.18 6.88
N MET A 275 -8.74 -16.60 8.01
CA MET A 275 -7.92 -16.55 9.20
C MET A 275 -8.71 -17.11 10.38
N THR A 276 -8.02 -17.83 11.25
CA THR A 276 -8.54 -18.28 12.54
C THR A 276 -7.67 -17.72 13.65
N LYS A 277 -8.29 -17.39 14.78
CA LYS A 277 -7.59 -16.94 15.97
C LYS A 277 -7.10 -18.12 16.79
N LEU A 278 -5.83 -18.12 17.14
CA LEU A 278 -5.19 -19.14 17.98
C LEU A 278 -4.57 -18.50 19.23
N THR A 279 -4.37 -19.30 20.27
CA THR A 279 -3.70 -18.89 21.50
C THR A 279 -2.19 -19.02 21.36
N ALA A 280 -1.47 -17.94 21.65
CA ALA A 280 -0.02 -17.91 21.66
C ALA A 280 0.57 -18.58 22.93
N PRO A 281 1.85 -19.01 22.90
CA PRO A 281 2.57 -19.52 24.07
C PRO A 281 2.51 -18.66 25.34
N ASP A 282 2.43 -17.34 25.22
CA ASP A 282 2.33 -16.41 26.35
C ASP A 282 0.89 -16.18 26.85
N GLY A 283 -0.08 -16.88 26.26
CA GLY A 283 -1.51 -16.72 26.56
C GLY A 283 -2.21 -15.63 25.75
N GLY A 284 -1.48 -14.86 24.95
CA GLY A 284 -2.06 -13.91 23.99
C GLY A 284 -2.75 -14.60 22.81
N PHE A 285 -3.12 -13.81 21.79
CA PHE A 285 -3.68 -14.33 20.54
C PHE A 285 -2.78 -14.01 19.35
N TYR A 286 -2.98 -14.74 18.26
CA TYR A 286 -2.51 -14.39 16.92
C TYR A 286 -3.47 -14.95 15.87
N TYR A 287 -3.51 -14.34 14.69
CA TYR A 287 -4.26 -14.88 13.55
C TYR A 287 -3.39 -15.80 12.70
N ALA A 288 -3.89 -17.01 12.46
CA ALA A 288 -3.29 -18.00 11.57
C ALA A 288 -4.04 -18.08 10.24
N LEU A 289 -3.30 -18.06 9.14
CA LEU A 289 -3.87 -18.26 7.80
C LEU A 289 -4.27 -19.74 7.62
N LEU A 290 -5.56 -19.96 7.40
CA LEU A 290 -6.13 -21.26 7.10
C LEU A 290 -5.68 -21.75 5.71
N PRO A 291 -5.63 -23.09 5.49
CA PRO A 291 -4.88 -23.70 4.39
C PRO A 291 -5.50 -23.57 2.99
N LEU A 292 -6.45 -22.64 2.80
CA LEU A 292 -7.21 -22.49 1.56
C LEU A 292 -7.21 -21.05 1.04
N GLN A 293 -7.01 -20.93 -0.27
CA GLN A 293 -7.29 -19.73 -1.03
C GLN A 293 -8.42 -20.00 -2.02
N PHE A 294 -9.45 -19.16 -1.99
CA PHE A 294 -10.50 -19.12 -3.00
C PHE A 294 -10.14 -18.14 -4.12
N GLN A 295 -10.46 -18.49 -5.36
CA GLN A 295 -10.27 -17.64 -6.54
C GLN A 295 -11.59 -17.42 -7.25
N HIS A 296 -12.06 -16.16 -7.27
CA HIS A 296 -13.36 -15.76 -7.83
C HIS A 296 -13.51 -16.16 -9.30
N ASP A 297 -12.45 -15.95 -10.08
CA ASP A 297 -12.37 -16.30 -11.51
C ASP A 297 -11.70 -17.66 -11.76
N GLY A 298 -11.72 -18.55 -10.76
CA GLY A 298 -11.10 -19.87 -10.89
C GLY A 298 -11.76 -20.73 -11.96
N ASN A 299 -10.95 -21.52 -12.67
CA ASN A 299 -11.41 -22.38 -13.77
C ASN A 299 -10.92 -23.82 -13.61
N GLU A 300 -11.87 -24.74 -13.54
CA GLU A 300 -11.62 -26.17 -13.38
C GLU A 300 -11.23 -26.90 -14.68
N GLY A 301 -11.32 -26.23 -15.83
CA GLY A 301 -10.96 -26.78 -17.15
C GLY A 301 -9.51 -27.27 -17.24
N ALA A 302 -9.28 -28.33 -18.02
CA ALA A 302 -7.99 -29.01 -18.11
C ALA A 302 -6.86 -28.13 -18.68
N ALA A 303 -7.19 -27.15 -19.54
CA ALA A 303 -6.22 -26.19 -20.09
C ALA A 303 -5.66 -25.23 -19.02
N TYR A 304 -6.37 -25.06 -17.90
CA TYR A 304 -5.97 -24.18 -16.81
C TYR A 304 -5.21 -24.98 -15.75
N GLY A 305 -3.98 -24.54 -15.48
CA GLY A 305 -3.10 -25.15 -14.48
C GLY A 305 -3.64 -25.00 -13.05
N ARG A 306 -2.99 -25.71 -12.13
CA ARG A 306 -3.32 -25.76 -10.70
C ARG A 306 -3.47 -24.38 -10.03
N THR A 307 -2.71 -23.38 -10.50
CA THR A 307 -2.72 -22.02 -9.94
C THR A 307 -3.96 -21.21 -10.31
N SER A 308 -4.77 -21.68 -11.25
CA SER A 308 -5.97 -21.00 -11.75
C SER A 308 -7.27 -21.71 -11.33
N LYS A 309 -7.19 -22.72 -10.46
CA LYS A 309 -8.35 -23.46 -9.93
C LYS A 309 -9.13 -22.61 -8.94
N VAL A 310 -10.41 -22.93 -8.72
CA VAL A 310 -11.30 -22.24 -7.78
C VAL A 310 -10.73 -22.29 -6.37
N TRP A 311 -10.27 -23.47 -5.94
CA TRP A 311 -9.52 -23.65 -4.71
C TRP A 311 -8.06 -23.88 -5.01
N ARG A 312 -7.19 -23.23 -4.25
CA ARG A 312 -5.75 -23.45 -4.26
C ARG A 312 -5.27 -23.70 -2.85
N ASP A 313 -4.38 -24.68 -2.69
CA ASP A 313 -3.62 -24.86 -1.46
C ASP A 313 -2.92 -23.55 -1.09
N TYR A 314 -3.14 -23.11 0.16
CA TYR A 314 -2.49 -21.94 0.71
C TYR A 314 -1.77 -22.32 2.00
N HIS A 315 -0.52 -22.77 1.88
CA HIS A 315 0.32 -23.15 3.02
C HIS A 315 -0.25 -24.31 3.88
N ALA A 316 -0.93 -25.30 3.31
CA ALA A 316 -1.38 -26.48 4.06
C ALA A 316 -0.22 -27.24 4.73
N ALA A 317 0.99 -27.16 4.18
CA ALA A 317 2.20 -27.71 4.80
C ALA A 317 2.62 -27.00 6.10
N LYS A 318 2.01 -25.87 6.50
CA LYS A 318 2.15 -25.28 7.84
C LYS A 318 1.26 -25.98 8.87
N TRP A 319 0.18 -26.63 8.42
CA TRP A 319 -0.78 -27.34 9.25
C TRP A 319 -0.54 -28.86 9.27
N TYR A 320 0.00 -29.42 8.19
CA TYR A 320 0.09 -30.87 8.02
C TYR A 320 1.48 -31.32 7.55
N ASP A 321 2.02 -32.37 8.18
CA ASP A 321 3.22 -33.07 7.76
C ASP A 321 2.83 -34.28 6.90
N ASP A 322 3.14 -34.19 5.60
CA ASP A 322 2.74 -35.19 4.63
C ASP A 322 3.42 -36.55 4.82
N ALA A 323 4.67 -36.52 5.27
CA ALA A 323 5.51 -37.71 5.44
C ALA A 323 5.18 -38.42 6.75
N ALA A 324 4.96 -37.67 7.82
CA ALA A 324 4.51 -38.22 9.11
C ALA A 324 3.01 -38.59 9.10
N GLY A 325 2.22 -38.02 8.19
CA GLY A 325 0.78 -38.24 8.12
C GLY A 325 0.03 -37.67 9.31
N THR A 326 0.49 -36.53 9.84
CA THR A 326 -0.03 -35.91 11.08
C THR A 326 -0.21 -34.40 10.96
N PHE A 327 -1.20 -33.86 11.64
CA PHE A 327 -1.32 -32.42 11.84
C PHE A 327 -0.28 -31.91 12.84
N LYS A 328 0.15 -30.66 12.65
CA LYS A 328 1.08 -29.97 13.54
C LYS A 328 0.50 -28.62 13.99
N ALA A 329 0.97 -28.15 15.13
CA ALA A 329 0.61 -26.83 15.63
C ALA A 329 1.11 -25.73 14.67
N TYR A 330 0.24 -24.79 14.34
CA TYR A 330 0.62 -23.58 13.63
C TYR A 330 1.48 -22.71 14.53
N THR A 331 2.51 -22.06 14.01
CA THR A 331 3.48 -21.32 14.85
C THR A 331 3.27 -19.82 14.78
N VAL A 332 3.57 -19.10 15.88
CA VAL A 332 3.48 -17.63 15.94
C VAL A 332 4.40 -16.93 14.92
N LYS A 333 5.48 -17.59 14.49
CA LYS A 333 6.35 -17.12 13.41
C LYS A 333 5.59 -16.89 12.09
N ASP A 334 4.55 -17.68 11.86
CA ASP A 334 3.74 -17.65 10.65
C ASP A 334 2.46 -16.79 10.80
N SER A 335 2.30 -16.10 11.93
CA SER A 335 1.15 -15.25 12.24
C SER A 335 0.91 -14.15 11.21
N PHE A 336 -0.34 -13.73 11.08
CA PHE A 336 -0.73 -12.61 10.23
C PHE A 336 -0.13 -11.29 10.76
N GLU A 337 -0.09 -11.12 12.08
CA GLU A 337 0.48 -9.97 12.78
C GLU A 337 1.92 -9.71 12.33
N LYS A 338 2.76 -10.75 12.32
CA LYS A 338 4.15 -10.63 11.90
C LYS A 338 4.31 -10.41 10.40
N ASN A 339 3.57 -11.17 9.59
CA ASN A 339 3.90 -11.35 8.17
C ASN A 339 3.13 -10.45 7.21
N CYS A 340 2.00 -9.87 7.64
CA CYS A 340 1.06 -9.23 6.72
C CYS A 340 0.40 -7.96 7.27
N LEU A 341 0.16 -7.91 8.59
CA LEU A 341 -0.76 -6.93 9.18
C LEU A 341 -0.34 -5.49 8.93
N SER A 342 0.94 -5.14 8.92
CA SER A 342 1.37 -3.75 8.73
C SER A 342 1.13 -3.18 7.33
N CYS A 343 1.01 -4.03 6.30
CA CYS A 343 0.55 -3.60 4.98
C CYS A 343 -0.99 -3.53 4.88
N HIS A 344 -1.68 -3.93 5.96
CA HIS A 344 -3.13 -4.11 6.07
C HIS A 344 -3.67 -3.51 7.38
N ALA A 345 -3.06 -2.43 7.87
CA ALA A 345 -3.49 -1.73 9.06
C ALA A 345 -2.94 -0.29 9.06
N ASN A 346 -3.72 0.63 9.61
CA ASN A 346 -3.31 2.03 9.75
C ASN A 346 -2.32 2.16 10.91
N GLY A 347 -1.10 2.63 10.64
CA GLY A 347 -0.09 2.93 11.67
C GLY A 347 0.32 1.76 12.56
N ALA A 348 0.28 0.52 12.04
CA ALA A 348 0.57 -0.65 12.86
C ALA A 348 2.05 -0.73 13.28
N VAL A 349 2.27 -1.03 14.56
CA VAL A 349 3.60 -1.28 15.12
C VAL A 349 3.69 -2.72 15.58
N VAL A 350 4.55 -3.52 14.93
CA VAL A 350 4.69 -4.95 15.20
C VAL A 350 5.81 -5.21 16.19
N THR A 351 5.50 -5.93 17.26
CA THR A 351 6.45 -6.28 18.32
C THR A 351 6.33 -7.75 18.67
N GLY A 352 7.43 -8.39 19.06
CA GLY A 352 7.37 -9.77 19.54
C GLY A 352 8.57 -10.62 19.20
N SER A 353 8.38 -11.94 19.27
CA SER A 353 9.39 -12.92 18.89
C SER A 353 8.78 -14.26 18.51
N ASP A 354 9.53 -15.06 17.75
CA ASP A 354 9.12 -16.41 17.35
C ASP A 354 8.97 -17.39 18.54
N ALA A 355 9.50 -17.05 19.71
CA ALA A 355 9.46 -17.89 20.92
C ALA A 355 8.23 -17.65 21.80
N THR A 356 7.60 -16.47 21.71
CA THR A 356 6.50 -16.06 22.58
C THR A 356 5.28 -15.74 21.74
N ASN A 357 5.16 -14.50 21.29
CA ASN A 357 4.08 -14.07 20.42
C ASN A 357 4.55 -12.89 19.56
N TRP A 358 3.86 -12.67 18.44
CA TRP A 358 3.94 -11.44 17.66
C TRP A 358 2.61 -10.72 17.76
N THR A 359 2.66 -9.44 18.13
CA THR A 359 1.49 -8.58 18.28
C THR A 359 1.66 -7.34 17.41
N ALA A 360 0.55 -6.70 17.05
CA ALA A 360 0.58 -5.37 16.48
C ALA A 360 -0.23 -4.40 17.33
N SER A 361 0.35 -3.24 17.64
CA SER A 361 -0.41 -2.09 18.07
C SER A 361 -1.20 -1.55 16.88
N LEU A 362 -2.50 -1.32 17.05
CA LEU A 362 -3.39 -0.80 16.03
C LEU A 362 -4.06 0.48 16.53
N VAL A 363 -4.41 1.37 15.61
CA VAL A 363 -5.27 2.50 15.92
C VAL A 363 -6.65 1.97 16.33
N ARG A 364 -7.17 2.39 17.48
CA ARG A 364 -8.47 1.94 17.99
C ARG A 364 -9.45 3.09 18.11
N ASP A 365 -10.67 2.87 17.65
CA ASP A 365 -11.76 3.84 17.70
C ASP A 365 -13.07 3.11 17.98
N ALA A 366 -13.71 3.43 19.12
CA ALA A 366 -14.95 2.78 19.55
C ALA A 366 -16.15 3.04 18.61
N THR A 367 -16.09 4.11 17.82
CA THR A 367 -17.16 4.50 16.90
C THR A 367 -16.84 4.13 15.46
N TRP A 368 -15.59 4.30 15.04
CA TRP A 368 -15.18 4.22 13.63
C TRP A 368 -14.24 3.06 13.31
N GLY A 369 -13.75 2.30 14.29
CA GLY A 369 -12.93 1.12 14.02
C GLY A 369 -13.70 0.05 13.25
N ASP A 370 -13.00 -0.75 12.45
CA ASP A 370 -13.58 -1.71 11.52
C ASP A 370 -14.22 -2.92 12.22
N TRP A 371 -13.55 -3.50 13.20
CA TRP A 371 -14.14 -4.47 14.14
C TRP A 371 -13.24 -4.65 15.37
N ASP A 372 -13.70 -5.37 16.40
CA ASP A 372 -12.90 -5.68 17.60
C ASP A 372 -11.78 -6.69 17.32
N TYR A 373 -10.72 -6.23 16.64
CA TYR A 373 -9.59 -7.08 16.26
C TYR A 373 -8.88 -7.62 17.50
N GLY A 374 -8.96 -8.94 17.67
CA GLY A 374 -8.36 -9.65 18.81
C GLY A 374 -9.21 -9.67 20.08
N ASP A 375 -10.51 -9.36 20.01
CA ASP A 375 -11.45 -9.28 21.14
C ASP A 375 -10.91 -8.43 22.30
N GLN A 376 -10.38 -7.24 21.99
CA GLN A 376 -9.75 -6.34 22.94
C GLN A 376 -10.75 -5.34 23.56
N GLY A 377 -12.05 -5.45 23.21
CA GLY A 377 -13.12 -4.63 23.74
C GLY A 377 -13.25 -3.26 23.09
N THR A 378 -12.49 -2.97 22.02
CA THR A 378 -12.60 -1.72 21.26
C THR A 378 -12.19 -1.96 19.81
N PRO A 379 -13.08 -1.64 18.83
CA PRO A 379 -12.76 -1.78 17.43
C PRO A 379 -11.45 -1.11 17.02
N ALA A 380 -10.71 -1.81 16.16
CA ALA A 380 -9.46 -1.35 15.58
C ALA A 380 -9.67 -0.95 14.13
N GLU A 381 -8.88 0.02 13.67
CA GLU A 381 -8.76 0.37 12.25
C GLU A 381 -7.81 -0.63 11.57
N VAL A 382 -8.41 -1.69 11.04
CA VAL A 382 -7.75 -2.74 10.27
C VAL A 382 -7.93 -2.37 8.79
N ASN A 383 -6.94 -2.61 7.96
CA ASN A 383 -6.77 -2.05 6.60
C ASN A 383 -6.14 -0.65 6.56
N GLN A 384 -5.98 -0.12 5.34
CA GLN A 384 -5.27 1.12 5.10
C GLN A 384 -6.14 2.30 5.51
N GLY A 385 -5.53 3.20 6.29
CA GLY A 385 -6.14 4.45 6.75
C GLY A 385 -5.70 5.67 5.97
N CYS A 386 -6.36 6.81 6.19
CA CYS A 386 -5.96 8.09 5.59
C CYS A 386 -4.48 8.41 5.90
N GLU A 387 -4.04 8.09 7.11
CA GLU A 387 -2.73 8.45 7.66
C GLU A 387 -1.58 7.61 7.08
N ASN A 388 -1.85 6.47 6.44
CA ASN A 388 -0.83 5.73 5.69
C ASN A 388 -0.37 6.48 4.41
N CYS A 389 -1.20 7.38 3.88
CA CYS A 389 -0.88 8.20 2.70
C CYS A 389 -0.61 9.67 3.05
N HIS A 390 -1.22 10.17 4.13
CA HIS A 390 -1.11 11.57 4.57
C HIS A 390 -0.19 11.77 5.78
N GLY A 391 0.26 10.69 6.42
CA GLY A 391 1.05 10.71 7.64
C GLY A 391 0.20 10.82 8.92
N PRO A 392 0.80 10.60 10.11
CA PRO A 392 0.15 10.77 11.41
C PRO A 392 -0.54 12.14 11.58
N GLY A 393 -1.82 12.15 11.96
CA GLY A 393 -2.67 13.33 11.92
C GLY A 393 -2.79 14.14 13.22
N SER A 394 -2.19 13.73 14.33
CA SER A 394 -2.47 14.36 15.64
C SER A 394 -2.15 15.86 15.69
N ALA A 395 -1.01 16.28 15.15
CA ALA A 395 -0.62 17.70 15.10
C ALA A 395 -1.56 18.51 14.18
N HIS A 396 -1.98 17.92 13.06
CA HIS A 396 -2.93 18.54 12.13
C HIS A 396 -4.29 18.77 12.78
N VAL A 397 -4.83 17.74 13.44
CA VAL A 397 -6.10 17.83 14.18
C VAL A 397 -6.00 18.85 15.31
N ALA A 398 -4.90 18.84 16.08
CA ALA A 398 -4.66 19.81 17.15
C ALA A 398 -4.58 21.26 16.63
N ALA A 399 -4.12 21.46 15.39
CA ALA A 399 -4.09 22.76 14.73
C ALA A 399 -5.46 23.19 14.14
N GLY A 400 -6.51 22.37 14.30
CA GLY A 400 -7.87 22.66 13.86
C GLY A 400 -8.33 21.87 12.63
N GLY A 401 -7.53 20.93 12.12
CA GLY A 401 -7.93 19.99 11.06
C GLY A 401 -8.20 20.62 9.68
N GLY A 402 -7.80 21.88 9.46
CA GLY A 402 -8.02 22.64 8.23
C GLY A 402 -6.74 23.27 7.70
N ALA A 403 -6.70 23.46 6.38
CA ALA A 403 -5.61 24.10 5.64
C ALA A 403 -4.28 23.30 5.62
N GLY A 404 -4.27 21.97 5.62
CA GLY A 404 -3.06 21.19 5.28
C GLY A 404 -1.79 21.39 6.16
N ARG A 405 -1.89 22.01 7.33
CA ARG A 405 -0.75 22.19 8.26
C ARG A 405 -0.40 20.85 8.93
N PHE A 406 0.89 20.55 9.06
CA PHE A 406 1.41 19.37 9.78
C PHE A 406 0.95 18.01 9.21
N ILE A 407 0.48 17.99 7.97
CA ILE A 407 0.00 16.78 7.29
C ILE A 407 0.50 16.79 5.85
N VAL A 408 0.79 15.61 5.32
CA VAL A 408 1.30 15.48 3.96
C VAL A 408 0.16 15.64 2.95
N THR A 409 0.43 16.38 1.87
CA THR A 409 -0.42 16.48 0.68
C THR A 409 0.28 15.76 -0.47
N PRO A 410 -0.10 14.50 -0.80
CA PRO A 410 0.61 13.67 -1.78
C PRO A 410 0.82 14.33 -3.16
N ALA A 411 -0.16 15.07 -3.65
CA ALA A 411 -0.09 15.77 -4.94
C ALA A 411 1.00 16.86 -5.01
N LEU A 412 1.47 17.33 -3.85
CA LEU A 412 2.52 18.36 -3.73
C LEU A 412 3.90 17.77 -3.42
N LEU A 413 4.01 16.44 -3.27
CA LEU A 413 5.31 15.77 -3.18
C LEU A 413 6.00 15.75 -4.55
N THR A 414 7.32 15.56 -4.53
CA THR A 414 8.04 15.07 -5.72
C THR A 414 7.40 13.76 -6.22
N PRO A 415 7.36 13.53 -7.55
CA PRO A 415 6.72 12.35 -8.13
C PRO A 415 7.24 11.02 -7.56
N GLU A 416 8.54 10.94 -7.31
CA GLU A 416 9.22 9.79 -6.68
C GLU A 416 8.73 9.50 -5.25
N ARG A 417 8.57 10.53 -4.40
CA ARG A 417 8.06 10.37 -3.03
C ARG A 417 6.59 9.99 -3.01
N GLU A 418 5.77 10.52 -3.92
CA GLU A 418 4.38 10.06 -4.03
C GLU A 418 4.31 8.60 -4.47
N ALA A 419 5.11 8.21 -5.47
CA ALA A 419 5.14 6.84 -5.95
C ALA A 419 5.52 5.86 -4.82
N MET A 420 6.40 6.28 -3.90
CA MET A 420 6.76 5.50 -2.73
C MET A 420 5.59 5.21 -1.78
N LEU A 421 4.61 6.12 -1.63
CA LEU A 421 3.40 5.86 -0.82
C LEU A 421 2.70 4.56 -1.23
N CYS A 422 2.71 4.27 -2.53
CA CYS A 422 2.17 3.04 -3.10
C CYS A 422 3.21 1.91 -3.04
N GLY A 423 4.47 2.24 -3.32
CA GLY A 423 5.60 1.32 -3.41
C GLY A 423 5.86 0.50 -2.16
N GLN A 424 5.60 1.02 -0.96
CA GLN A 424 5.77 0.25 0.29
C GLN A 424 4.93 -1.04 0.35
N CYS A 425 3.77 -1.10 -0.33
CA CYS A 425 2.90 -2.27 -0.34
C CYS A 425 2.77 -2.92 -1.73
N HIS A 426 2.83 -2.12 -2.79
CA HIS A 426 2.72 -2.58 -4.18
C HIS A 426 4.08 -2.91 -4.83
N SER A 427 5.02 -3.36 -4.00
CA SER A 427 6.26 -4.02 -4.41
C SER A 427 6.50 -5.26 -3.53
N ARG A 428 7.70 -5.85 -3.56
CA ARG A 428 8.04 -7.02 -2.74
C ARG A 428 9.28 -6.83 -1.86
N PRO A 429 9.44 -5.71 -1.13
CA PRO A 429 10.59 -5.51 -0.28
C PRO A 429 10.45 -6.36 1.00
N LYS A 430 11.55 -6.48 1.74
CA LYS A 430 11.56 -7.11 3.07
C LYS A 430 12.40 -6.29 4.03
N GLY A 431 11.86 -6.09 5.22
CA GLY A 431 12.50 -5.29 6.26
C GLY A 431 13.24 -6.10 7.31
N ALA A 432 13.42 -5.49 8.49
CA ALA A 432 14.21 -6.03 9.58
C ALA A 432 13.72 -7.41 10.08
N PHE A 433 12.42 -7.70 9.94
CA PHE A 433 11.83 -8.97 10.37
C PHE A 433 11.85 -10.04 9.27
N ASN A 434 12.39 -9.72 8.09
CA ASN A 434 12.49 -10.60 6.92
C ASN A 434 11.15 -11.18 6.45
N THR A 435 10.11 -10.35 6.51
CA THR A 435 8.73 -10.62 6.09
C THR A 435 8.36 -9.79 4.86
N ASP A 436 7.24 -10.13 4.20
CA ASP A 436 6.73 -9.33 3.06
C ASP A 436 6.26 -7.92 3.48
N SER A 437 6.08 -7.64 4.79
CA SER A 437 5.96 -6.27 5.32
C SER A 437 7.35 -5.64 5.52
N PRO A 438 7.67 -4.51 4.86
CA PRO A 438 8.96 -3.83 4.96
C PRO A 438 9.07 -2.99 6.23
N LEU A 439 9.15 -3.67 7.38
CA LEU A 439 9.26 -3.01 8.68
C LEU A 439 10.69 -2.58 8.98
N ASN A 440 10.84 -1.40 9.57
CA ASN A 440 12.11 -0.99 10.19
C ASN A 440 12.41 -1.85 11.44
N ALA A 441 13.55 -1.60 12.09
CA ALA A 441 13.95 -2.33 13.30
C ALA A 441 13.00 -2.12 14.50
N ALA A 442 12.21 -1.03 14.51
CA ALA A 442 11.20 -0.74 15.52
C ALA A 442 9.84 -1.42 15.24
N GLY A 443 9.70 -2.11 14.10
CA GLY A 443 8.47 -2.80 13.72
C GLY A 443 7.44 -1.90 13.02
N GLU A 444 7.88 -0.78 12.44
CA GLU A 444 7.03 0.25 11.84
C GLU A 444 7.19 0.28 10.31
N MET A 445 6.11 0.62 9.60
CA MET A 445 6.15 0.99 8.19
C MET A 445 6.61 2.45 8.02
N MET A 446 7.07 2.81 6.83
CA MET A 446 7.41 4.20 6.54
C MET A 446 6.19 5.12 6.61
N ILE A 447 6.42 6.40 6.85
CA ILE A 447 5.37 7.43 6.84
C ILE A 447 5.37 8.19 5.52
N ALA A 448 4.29 8.93 5.28
CA ALA A 448 4.16 9.74 4.07
C ALA A 448 5.29 10.78 3.97
N GLY A 449 5.82 10.96 2.76
CA GLY A 449 6.92 11.89 2.49
C GLY A 449 8.32 11.30 2.67
N THR A 450 8.47 10.05 3.11
CA THR A 450 9.76 9.34 3.12
C THR A 450 10.33 9.24 1.70
N SER A 451 11.62 9.57 1.52
CA SER A 451 12.32 9.41 0.23
C SER A 451 12.54 7.93 -0.09
N ARG A 452 12.73 7.60 -1.36
CA ARG A 452 13.02 6.22 -1.78
C ARG A 452 14.33 5.73 -1.18
N ASN A 453 15.37 6.56 -1.18
CA ASN A 453 16.64 6.18 -0.56
C ASN A 453 16.49 5.88 0.95
N THR A 454 15.70 6.67 1.67
CA THR A 454 15.41 6.43 3.09
C THR A 454 14.63 5.12 3.28
N PHE A 455 13.62 4.88 2.45
CA PHE A 455 12.86 3.62 2.46
C PHE A 455 13.78 2.40 2.25
N LEU A 456 14.66 2.46 1.26
CA LEU A 456 15.60 1.37 0.98
C LEU A 456 16.63 1.16 2.08
N THR A 457 17.02 2.22 2.78
CA THR A 457 18.00 2.17 3.86
C THR A 457 17.41 1.65 5.17
N GLU A 458 16.19 2.05 5.51
CA GLU A 458 15.62 1.85 6.85
C GLU A 458 14.51 0.79 6.91
N TYR A 459 13.80 0.56 5.80
CA TYR A 459 12.57 -0.25 5.78
C TYR A 459 12.68 -1.49 4.89
N ALA A 460 13.40 -1.41 3.76
CA ALA A 460 13.64 -2.54 2.85
C ALA A 460 14.99 -3.25 3.09
N THR A 461 15.37 -3.43 4.34
CA THR A 461 16.76 -3.78 4.73
C THR A 461 17.23 -5.19 4.37
N SER A 462 16.34 -6.15 4.17
CA SER A 462 16.72 -7.54 3.82
C SER A 462 16.44 -7.89 2.36
N GLN A 463 15.57 -7.14 1.69
CA GLN A 463 15.27 -7.27 0.26
C GLN A 463 14.73 -5.93 -0.26
N LEU A 464 15.39 -5.33 -1.25
CA LEU A 464 15.05 -3.98 -1.73
C LEU A 464 13.80 -3.93 -2.65
N ASP A 465 13.49 -5.04 -3.30
CA ASP A 465 12.34 -5.27 -4.19
C ASP A 465 12.08 -6.78 -4.23
N GLY A 466 11.39 -7.34 -5.23
CA GLY A 466 11.19 -8.79 -5.37
C GLY A 466 12.48 -9.61 -5.47
N ALA A 467 12.38 -10.91 -5.14
CA ALA A 467 13.47 -11.84 -5.37
C ALA A 467 13.62 -12.14 -6.87
N ALA A 468 14.77 -12.66 -7.32
CA ALA A 468 14.97 -12.99 -8.74
C ALA A 468 13.88 -13.93 -9.31
N SER A 469 13.32 -14.83 -8.49
CA SER A 469 12.23 -15.72 -8.87
C SER A 469 10.88 -15.03 -9.08
N ASP A 470 10.72 -13.80 -8.60
CA ASP A 470 9.52 -12.97 -8.74
C ASP A 470 9.48 -12.22 -10.09
N TYR A 471 10.51 -12.37 -10.93
CA TYR A 471 10.59 -11.76 -12.24
C TYR A 471 10.78 -12.80 -13.34
N TYR A 472 10.40 -12.44 -14.56
CA TYR A 472 10.85 -13.13 -15.75
C TYR A 472 12.34 -12.83 -16.01
N ALA A 473 13.02 -13.77 -16.66
CA ALA A 473 14.45 -13.65 -16.98
C ALA A 473 14.72 -12.73 -18.20
N ASP A 474 13.82 -11.79 -18.49
CA ASP A 474 13.98 -10.80 -19.53
C ASP A 474 14.78 -9.58 -19.01
N GLU A 475 15.31 -8.80 -19.94
CA GLU A 475 16.16 -7.63 -19.64
C GLU A 475 15.47 -6.59 -18.73
N HIS A 476 14.15 -6.43 -18.88
CA HIS A 476 13.37 -5.42 -18.16
C HIS A 476 12.85 -5.94 -16.81
N LYS A 477 13.11 -7.23 -16.49
CA LYS A 477 12.66 -7.91 -15.27
C LYS A 477 11.16 -7.71 -15.04
N HIS A 478 10.33 -8.10 -16.02
CA HIS A 478 8.88 -7.99 -15.86
C HIS A 478 8.40 -8.84 -14.67
N SER A 479 7.47 -8.31 -13.91
CA SER A 479 6.91 -9.00 -12.74
C SER A 479 6.19 -10.29 -13.12
N LYS A 480 6.47 -11.34 -12.35
CA LYS A 480 5.86 -12.67 -12.47
C LYS A 480 4.98 -13.02 -11.26
N SER A 481 5.27 -12.42 -10.12
CA SER A 481 4.52 -12.59 -8.87
C SER A 481 3.43 -11.52 -8.72
N HIS A 482 2.56 -11.68 -7.73
CA HIS A 482 1.56 -10.66 -7.41
C HIS A 482 2.19 -9.46 -6.71
N HIS A 483 1.45 -8.34 -6.70
CA HIS A 483 1.72 -7.08 -5.96
C HIS A 483 3.05 -6.37 -6.28
N GLN A 484 3.47 -6.38 -7.55
CA GLN A 484 4.71 -5.73 -8.01
C GLN A 484 4.44 -4.55 -8.96
N GLN A 485 3.29 -3.88 -8.82
CA GLN A 485 2.92 -2.76 -9.69
C GLN A 485 3.94 -1.63 -9.65
N TYR A 486 4.44 -1.28 -8.46
CA TYR A 486 5.49 -0.27 -8.30
C TYR A 486 6.80 -0.72 -8.94
N SER A 487 7.15 -2.00 -8.80
CA SER A 487 8.35 -2.59 -9.38
C SER A 487 8.37 -2.43 -10.91
N ASP A 488 7.28 -2.76 -11.60
CA ASP A 488 7.20 -2.55 -13.06
C ASP A 488 7.14 -1.05 -13.41
N TYR A 489 6.37 -0.28 -12.63
CA TYR A 489 6.15 1.15 -12.87
C TYR A 489 7.45 1.95 -12.91
N ILE A 490 8.32 1.81 -11.90
CA ILE A 490 9.58 2.58 -11.83
C ILE A 490 10.57 2.21 -12.94
N ARG A 491 10.36 1.10 -13.65
CA ARG A 491 11.16 0.66 -14.79
C ARG A 491 10.59 1.12 -16.14
N SER A 492 9.42 1.76 -16.14
CA SER A 492 8.74 2.25 -17.34
C SER A 492 9.08 3.71 -17.66
N SER A 493 8.81 4.13 -18.90
CA SER A 493 8.93 5.54 -19.31
C SER A 493 7.90 6.46 -18.66
N MET A 494 6.83 5.92 -18.06
CA MET A 494 5.87 6.73 -17.30
C MET A 494 6.52 7.35 -16.06
N TYR A 495 7.45 6.62 -15.43
CA TYR A 495 8.16 7.10 -14.25
C TYR A 495 9.21 8.17 -14.58
N LYS A 496 9.86 8.07 -15.75
CA LYS A 496 10.91 8.99 -16.20
C LYS A 496 10.77 9.31 -17.68
N ASN A 497 10.41 10.55 -18.01
CA ASN A 497 10.42 11.08 -19.36
C ASN A 497 10.53 12.63 -19.33
N GLY A 498 10.70 13.24 -20.50
CA GLY A 498 10.91 14.68 -20.63
C GLY A 498 9.65 15.55 -20.71
N SER A 499 8.45 14.99 -20.52
CA SER A 499 7.18 15.71 -20.68
C SER A 499 6.37 15.73 -19.39
N GLU A 500 6.11 14.57 -18.81
CA GLU A 500 5.27 14.41 -17.62
C GLU A 500 5.79 13.25 -16.78
N LEU A 501 6.28 13.57 -15.58
CA LEU A 501 6.58 12.59 -14.55
C LEU A 501 5.26 12.10 -13.96
N MET A 502 4.77 10.99 -14.50
CA MET A 502 3.53 10.40 -14.03
C MET A 502 3.71 9.93 -12.58
N THR A 503 2.59 9.60 -11.95
CA THR A 503 2.55 8.96 -10.63
C THR A 503 1.39 7.99 -10.60
N CYS A 504 1.31 7.17 -9.56
CA CYS A 504 0.20 6.25 -9.39
C CYS A 504 -1.15 6.99 -9.43
N THR A 505 -1.22 8.18 -8.81
CA THR A 505 -2.45 8.97 -8.78
C THR A 505 -2.78 9.70 -10.09
N GLY A 506 -1.87 9.70 -11.07
CA GLY A 506 -2.15 10.16 -12.43
C GLY A 506 -3.19 9.28 -13.14
N CYS A 507 -3.25 7.99 -12.78
CA CYS A 507 -4.21 7.02 -13.33
C CYS A 507 -5.22 6.52 -12.29
N HIS A 508 -4.85 6.54 -11.01
CA HIS A 508 -5.68 6.07 -9.91
C HIS A 508 -6.20 7.21 -9.03
N ASP A 509 -7.40 7.05 -8.48
CA ASP A 509 -8.01 7.98 -7.53
C ASP A 509 -8.26 7.29 -6.18
N PRO A 510 -7.34 7.41 -5.22
CA PRO A 510 -7.55 6.90 -3.86
C PRO A 510 -8.78 7.49 -3.17
N HIS A 511 -9.19 8.71 -3.55
CA HIS A 511 -10.39 9.40 -3.06
C HIS A 511 -11.60 9.22 -3.98
N GLY A 512 -11.48 8.41 -5.05
CA GLY A 512 -12.47 8.28 -6.11
C GLY A 512 -13.51 7.20 -5.85
N ARG A 513 -14.66 7.37 -6.51
CA ARG A 513 -15.79 6.42 -6.53
C ARG A 513 -15.60 5.34 -7.62
N PRO A 514 -16.36 4.22 -7.59
CA PRO A 514 -15.82 2.86 -7.56
C PRO A 514 -15.48 2.29 -8.93
N ASN A 515 -14.87 3.07 -9.82
CA ASN A 515 -14.23 2.52 -10.99
C ASN A 515 -13.30 1.37 -10.55
N HIS A 516 -13.30 0.30 -11.32
CA HIS A 516 -12.56 -0.91 -10.98
C HIS A 516 -11.08 -0.57 -10.74
N ARG A 517 -10.55 -0.98 -9.57
CA ARG A 517 -9.19 -0.66 -9.09
C ARG A 517 -8.91 0.83 -8.91
N GLN A 518 -9.95 1.61 -8.59
CA GLN A 518 -9.85 3.05 -8.33
C GLN A 518 -9.22 3.80 -9.52
N LEU A 519 -9.53 3.44 -10.76
CA LEU A 519 -9.04 4.19 -11.93
C LEU A 519 -9.87 5.47 -12.14
N HIS A 520 -9.26 6.53 -12.65
CA HIS A 520 -9.99 7.76 -13.02
C HIS A 520 -11.06 7.51 -14.09
N ALA A 521 -10.84 6.51 -14.96
CA ALA A 521 -11.75 6.14 -16.03
C ALA A 521 -11.79 4.61 -16.25
N ASP A 522 -12.74 4.16 -17.09
CA ASP A 522 -12.84 2.75 -17.50
C ASP A 522 -11.57 2.30 -18.23
N PRO A 523 -10.87 1.24 -17.76
CA PRO A 523 -9.66 0.72 -18.41
C PRO A 523 -9.88 0.16 -19.81
N THR A 524 -11.12 -0.09 -20.23
CA THR A 524 -11.43 -0.50 -21.62
C THR A 524 -11.51 0.68 -22.58
N ASN A 525 -11.52 1.92 -22.07
CA ASN A 525 -11.50 3.15 -22.85
C ASN A 525 -10.16 3.88 -22.69
N ASN A 526 -9.18 3.47 -23.50
CA ASN A 526 -7.84 4.08 -23.50
C ASN A 526 -7.85 5.59 -23.72
N ALA A 527 -8.79 6.12 -24.51
CA ALA A 527 -8.87 7.57 -24.72
C ALA A 527 -9.28 8.32 -23.44
N ALA A 528 -10.20 7.75 -22.67
CA ALA A 528 -10.64 8.34 -21.40
C ALA A 528 -9.60 8.20 -20.28
N LEU A 529 -8.84 7.09 -20.25
CA LEU A 529 -7.84 6.85 -19.21
C LEU A 529 -6.49 7.50 -19.52
N CYS A 530 -6.07 7.51 -20.79
CA CYS A 530 -4.72 7.91 -21.20
C CYS A 530 -4.69 9.16 -22.09
N GLY A 531 -5.81 9.56 -22.70
CA GLY A 531 -5.83 10.57 -23.76
C GLY A 531 -5.63 12.02 -23.30
N SER A 532 -5.48 12.25 -21.98
CA SER A 532 -5.13 13.54 -21.40
C SER A 532 -3.62 13.82 -21.36
N CYS A 533 -2.81 12.83 -21.71
CA CYS A 533 -1.35 12.85 -21.75
C CYS A 533 -0.88 12.47 -23.16
#